data_AF-A0A239EZ34-F1
#
_entry.id   AF-A0A239EZ34-F1
#
_cell.length_a   1.000
_cell.length_b   1.000
_cell.length_c   1.000
_cell.angle_alpha   90.00
_cell.angle_beta   90.00
_cell.angle_gamma   90.00
#
_symmetry.space_group_name_H-M   'P 1'
#
loop_
_entity.id
_entity.type
_entity.pdbx_description
1 polymer ?
#
loop_
_entity_poly.entity_id
_entity_poly.type
_entity_poly.pdbx_seq_one_letter_code
_entity_poly.pdbx_strand_id
1 'polypeptide(L)'
;MRITPRKEEVEAVKALLEDPTFESADQMAKAVIKEVGEILQMRDWIALVHTWKDGRRGLNWGPFASEVEVKAFANKLSIGGSGHMVKLYAPGAMLANVDGKKGWKGWCFHPECGHAPFTHSMAGNSRGACQIPTCPCDKFRAS
;
A
#
# COMPACT_ATOMS: atom_id res chain seq x y z
N MET A 1 5.82 -11.89 10.23
CA MET A 1 5.61 -10.81 9.24
C MET A 1 6.97 -10.34 8.77
N ARG A 2 7.36 -10.61 7.52
CA ARG A 2 8.61 -10.10 6.94
C ARG A 2 8.23 -9.07 5.88
N ILE A 3 8.18 -7.81 6.28
CA ILE A 3 8.05 -6.71 5.33
C ILE A 3 9.45 -6.29 4.92
N THR A 4 9.70 -6.18 3.62
CA THR A 4 10.84 -5.41 3.11
C THR A 4 10.32 -3.98 2.91
N PRO A 5 10.75 -3.02 3.76
CA PRO A 5 10.32 -1.63 3.62
C PRO A 5 10.84 -1.05 2.32
N ARG A 6 10.01 -0.29 1.62
CA ARG A 6 10.41 0.51 0.46
C ARG A 6 11.05 1.80 0.94
N LYS A 7 11.90 2.41 0.11
CA LYS A 7 12.61 3.64 0.47
C LYS A 7 11.64 4.73 0.98
N GLU A 8 10.54 4.96 0.26
CA GLU A 8 9.54 5.95 0.65
C GLU A 8 8.84 5.65 1.99
N GLU A 9 8.61 4.39 2.33
CA GLU A 9 7.98 3.99 3.60
C GLU A 9 8.93 4.27 4.76
N VAL A 10 10.23 4.05 4.55
CA VAL A 10 11.27 4.39 5.51
C VAL A 10 11.36 5.90 5.70
N GLU A 11 11.37 6.68 4.61
CA GLU A 11 11.42 8.15 4.72
C GLU A 11 10.18 8.73 5.41
N ALA A 12 8.98 8.18 5.17
CA ALA A 12 7.76 8.61 5.86
C ALA A 12 7.84 8.38 7.39
N VAL A 13 8.30 7.20 7.80
CA VAL A 13 8.50 6.90 9.23
C VAL A 13 9.62 7.75 9.82
N LYS A 14 10.73 7.95 9.10
CA LYS A 14 11.84 8.82 9.54
C LYS A 14 11.37 10.26 9.77
N ALA A 15 10.55 10.81 8.87
CA ALA A 15 10.01 12.15 9.02
C ALA A 15 9.25 12.32 10.36
N LEU A 16 8.51 11.29 10.80
CA LEU A 16 7.84 11.31 12.11
C LEU A 16 8.82 11.19 13.29
N LEU A 17 9.87 10.39 13.15
CA LEU A 17 10.88 10.22 14.20
C LEU A 17 11.76 11.46 14.37
N GLU A 18 11.92 12.25 13.30
CA GLU A 18 12.72 13.48 13.26
C GLU A 18 11.86 14.74 13.49
N ASP A 19 10.54 14.60 13.67
CA ASP A 19 9.61 15.72 13.86
C ASP A 19 9.74 16.31 15.29
N PRO A 20 10.20 17.58 15.43
CA PRO A 20 10.39 18.20 16.73
C PRO A 20 9.08 18.66 17.38
N THR A 21 7.93 18.54 16.71
CA THR A 21 6.63 18.98 17.22
C THR A 21 5.98 18.01 18.20
N PHE A 22 6.48 16.77 18.31
CA PHE A 22 5.99 15.82 19.30
C PHE A 22 6.45 16.19 20.71
N GLU A 23 5.50 16.39 21.62
CA GLU A 23 5.76 16.81 23.00
C GLU A 23 6.08 15.62 23.93
N SER A 24 5.82 14.39 23.48
CA SER A 24 6.09 13.16 24.24
C SER A 24 6.29 11.93 23.36
N ALA A 25 6.98 10.93 23.91
CA ALA A 25 7.17 9.62 23.26
C ALA A 25 5.83 8.93 22.95
N ASP A 26 4.82 9.11 23.80
CA ASP A 26 3.47 8.56 23.59
C ASP A 26 2.79 9.12 22.34
N GLN A 27 2.93 10.43 22.07
CA GLN A 27 2.38 11.05 20.87
C GLN A 27 3.10 10.54 19.61
N MET A 28 4.44 10.50 19.64
CA MET A 28 5.26 10.01 18.53
C MET A 28 4.96 8.53 18.22
N ALA A 29 4.89 7.68 19.25
CA ALA A 29 4.59 6.25 19.08
C ALA A 29 3.22 6.03 18.41
N LYS A 30 2.20 6.79 18.82
CA LYS A 30 0.87 6.75 18.19
C LYS A 30 0.92 7.18 16.73
N ALA A 31 1.68 8.23 16.40
CA ALA A 31 1.84 8.70 15.02
C ALA A 31 2.53 7.64 14.15
N VAL A 32 3.63 7.05 14.62
CA VAL A 32 4.36 5.99 13.90
C VAL A 32 3.47 4.77 13.66
N ILE A 33 2.71 4.32 14.66
CA ILE A 33 1.79 3.17 14.51
C ILE A 33 0.72 3.46 13.45
N LYS A 34 0.15 4.67 13.45
CA LYS A 34 -0.85 5.09 12.45
C LYS A 34 -0.25 5.11 11.05
N GLU A 35 0.93 5.71 10.88
CA GLU A 35 1.61 5.80 9.58
C GLU A 35 1.96 4.42 9.03
N VAL A 36 2.50 3.52 9.87
CA VAL A 36 2.75 2.12 9.47
C VAL A 36 1.45 1.43 9.09
N GLY A 37 0.36 1.67 9.83
CA GLY A 37 -0.97 1.17 9.48
C GLY A 37 -1.42 1.64 8.10
N GLU A 38 -1.29 2.93 7.78
CA GLU A 38 -1.60 3.47 6.46
C GLU A 38 -0.74 2.86 5.36
N ILE A 39 0.57 2.74 5.58
CA ILE A 39 1.50 2.09 4.64
C ILE A 39 1.05 0.67 4.32
N LEU A 40 0.67 -0.11 5.34
CA LEU A 40 0.23 -1.49 5.13
C LEU A 40 -1.11 -1.57 4.38
N GLN A 41 -2.02 -0.61 4.58
CA GLN A 41 -3.29 -0.56 3.84
C GLN A 41 -3.13 -0.14 2.38
N MET A 42 -2.02 0.52 2.04
CA MET A 42 -1.68 0.92 0.68
C MET A 42 -0.93 -0.16 -0.11
N ARG A 43 -0.71 -1.35 0.48
CA ARG A 43 0.00 -2.47 -0.15
C ARG A 43 -0.96 -3.59 -0.54
N ASP A 44 -0.77 -4.08 -1.76
CA ASP A 44 -1.34 -5.35 -2.18
C ASP A 44 -0.65 -6.49 -1.43
N TRP A 45 -1.42 -7.51 -1.09
CA TRP A 45 -0.95 -8.72 -0.44
C TRP A 45 -1.38 -9.95 -1.23
N ILE A 46 -0.92 -11.11 -0.78
CA ILE A 46 -1.36 -12.39 -1.31
C ILE A 46 -1.89 -13.23 -0.15
N ALA A 47 -2.97 -13.94 -0.38
CA ALA A 47 -3.45 -15.00 0.50
C ALA A 47 -3.18 -16.37 -0.13
N LEU A 48 -2.84 -17.33 0.72
CA LEU A 48 -2.82 -18.75 0.41
C LEU A 48 -4.13 -19.38 0.86
N VAL A 49 -5.00 -19.65 -0.11
CA VAL A 49 -6.18 -20.49 0.11
C VAL A 49 -5.75 -21.94 -0.09
N HIS A 50 -6.06 -22.82 0.86
CA HIS A 50 -5.63 -24.22 0.77
C HIS A 50 -6.68 -25.17 1.31
N THR A 51 -6.55 -26.43 0.91
CA THR A 51 -7.31 -27.57 1.43
C THR A 51 -6.32 -28.55 2.05
N TRP A 52 -6.51 -28.86 3.33
CA TRP A 52 -5.73 -29.85 4.05
C TRP A 52 -5.97 -31.26 3.51
N LYS A 53 -5.09 -32.21 3.84
CA LYS A 53 -5.23 -33.62 3.44
C LYS A 53 -6.58 -34.24 3.87
N ASP A 54 -7.16 -33.78 4.97
CA ASP A 54 -8.46 -34.23 5.48
C ASP A 54 -9.67 -33.51 4.85
N GLY A 55 -9.44 -32.65 3.86
CA GLY A 55 -10.48 -31.92 3.15
C GLY A 55 -10.90 -30.59 3.79
N ARG A 56 -10.38 -30.22 4.97
CA ARG A 56 -10.70 -28.92 5.59
C ARG A 56 -10.09 -27.77 4.78
N ARG A 57 -10.85 -26.67 4.64
CA ARG A 57 -10.37 -25.44 3.98
C ARG A 57 -9.66 -24.54 4.97
N GLY A 58 -8.59 -23.90 4.53
CA GLY A 58 -7.83 -22.93 5.28
C GLY A 58 -7.46 -21.70 4.45
N LEU A 59 -7.21 -20.61 5.15
CA LEU A 59 -6.76 -19.34 4.58
C LEU A 59 -5.58 -18.86 5.41
N ASN A 60 -4.42 -18.72 4.80
CA ASN A 60 -3.32 -17.98 5.38
C ASN A 60 -3.15 -16.69 4.62
N TRP A 61 -3.15 -15.60 5.35
CA TRP A 61 -2.93 -14.27 4.82
C TRP A 61 -2.09 -13.51 5.84
N GLY A 62 -1.49 -12.43 5.38
CA GLY A 62 -0.49 -11.66 6.08
C GLY A 62 0.34 -10.94 5.03
N PRO A 63 1.48 -10.34 5.38
CA PRO A 63 2.28 -9.67 4.39
C PRO A 63 3.10 -10.71 3.63
N PHE A 64 2.41 -11.48 2.80
CA PHE A 64 3.00 -12.12 1.64
C PHE A 64 3.03 -11.05 0.55
N ALA A 65 4.17 -10.37 0.42
CA ALA A 65 4.37 -9.32 -0.57
C ALA A 65 4.69 -9.87 -1.97
N SER A 66 4.95 -11.18 -2.08
CA SER A 66 5.27 -11.85 -3.34
C SER A 66 4.84 -13.32 -3.33
N GLU A 67 4.62 -13.88 -4.52
CA GLU A 67 4.32 -15.31 -4.67
C GLU A 67 5.43 -16.21 -4.13
N VAL A 68 6.68 -15.75 -4.16
CA VAL A 68 7.84 -16.49 -3.65
C VAL A 68 7.71 -16.74 -2.16
N GLU A 69 7.28 -15.72 -1.40
CA GLU A 69 7.05 -15.86 0.04
C GLU A 69 5.92 -16.83 0.35
N VAL A 70 4.85 -16.79 -0.44
CA VAL A 70 3.73 -17.73 -0.30
C VAL A 70 4.18 -19.17 -0.57
N LYS A 71 4.94 -19.40 -1.66
CA LYS A 71 5.48 -20.72 -2.00
C LYS A 71 6.43 -21.23 -0.92
N ALA A 72 7.32 -20.37 -0.41
CA ALA A 72 8.23 -20.73 0.68
C ALA A 72 7.46 -21.08 1.96
N PHE A 73 6.39 -20.37 2.27
CA PHE A 73 5.51 -20.67 3.40
C PHE A 73 4.74 -21.99 3.19
N ALA A 74 4.12 -22.19 2.02
CA ALA A 74 3.37 -23.39 1.69
C ALA A 74 4.23 -24.66 1.75
N ASN A 75 5.46 -24.60 1.23
CA ASN A 75 6.43 -25.69 1.28
C ASN A 75 6.79 -26.06 2.73
N LYS A 76 6.93 -25.07 3.62
CA LYS A 76 7.19 -25.32 5.05
C LYS A 76 5.97 -25.89 5.76
N LEU A 77 4.78 -25.41 5.43
CA LEU A 77 3.53 -25.82 6.05
C LEU A 77 3.18 -27.29 5.77
N SER A 78 3.70 -27.87 4.68
CA SER A 78 3.50 -29.29 4.32
C SER A 78 2.02 -29.70 4.35
N ILE A 79 1.18 -28.89 3.70
CA ILE A 79 -0.29 -28.92 3.78
C ILE A 79 -0.88 -30.30 3.43
N GLY A 80 -0.16 -31.09 2.61
CA GLY A 80 -0.55 -32.45 2.21
C GLY A 80 -1.80 -32.53 1.31
N GLY A 81 -2.35 -31.39 0.92
CA GLY A 81 -3.46 -31.24 -0.03
C GLY A 81 -3.13 -30.21 -1.11
N SER A 82 -4.11 -29.40 -1.50
CA SER A 82 -3.97 -28.40 -2.58
C SER A 82 -3.94 -26.96 -2.05
N GLY A 83 -3.35 -26.06 -2.83
CA GLY A 83 -3.26 -24.64 -2.48
C GLY A 83 -3.28 -23.73 -3.71
N HIS A 84 -3.88 -22.56 -3.57
CA HIS A 84 -3.98 -21.52 -4.59
C HIS A 84 -3.65 -20.15 -3.99
N MET A 85 -2.97 -19.32 -4.77
CA MET A 85 -2.65 -17.96 -4.39
C MET A 85 -3.74 -17.01 -4.86
N VAL A 86 -4.20 -16.13 -3.98
CA VAL A 86 -5.20 -15.10 -4.27
C VAL A 86 -4.61 -13.74 -3.97
N LYS A 87 -4.56 -12.86 -4.97
CA LYS A 87 -4.14 -11.47 -4.76
C LYS A 87 -5.21 -10.73 -3.95
N LEU A 88 -4.79 -10.12 -2.85
CA LEU A 88 -5.60 -9.22 -2.03
C LEU A 88 -5.23 -7.78 -2.40
N TYR A 89 -6.15 -7.07 -3.04
CA TYR A 89 -5.93 -5.69 -3.42
C TYR A 89 -5.98 -4.75 -2.22
N ALA A 90 -5.07 -3.78 -2.19
CA ALA A 90 -4.94 -2.78 -1.15
C ALA A 90 -6.23 -1.96 -0.98
N PRO A 91 -6.97 -2.08 0.13
CA PRO A 91 -8.19 -1.31 0.33
C PRO A 91 -7.90 0.19 0.42
N GLY A 92 -6.78 0.59 1.03
CA GLY A 92 -6.36 1.98 1.11
C GLY A 92 -6.07 2.57 -0.27
N ALA A 93 -5.38 1.81 -1.14
CA ALA A 93 -5.12 2.29 -2.50
C ALA A 93 -6.40 2.37 -3.33
N MET A 94 -7.35 1.45 -3.11
CA MET A 94 -8.64 1.48 -3.78
C MET A 94 -9.46 2.71 -3.39
N LEU A 95 -9.51 3.07 -2.10
CA LEU A 95 -10.14 4.30 -1.63
C LEU A 95 -9.40 5.54 -2.15
N ALA A 96 -8.07 5.56 -2.09
CA ALA A 96 -7.25 6.65 -2.61
C ALA A 96 -7.42 6.87 -4.12
N ASN A 97 -7.79 5.85 -4.88
CA ASN A 97 -8.11 5.97 -6.30
C ASN A 97 -9.47 6.65 -6.55
N VAL A 98 -10.39 6.58 -5.60
CA VAL A 98 -11.72 7.21 -5.67
C VAL A 98 -11.65 8.65 -5.16
N ASP A 99 -11.10 8.83 -3.95
CA ASP A 99 -11.15 10.12 -3.23
C ASP A 99 -9.90 10.99 -3.44
N GLY A 100 -8.83 10.40 -3.99
CA GLY A 100 -7.50 10.99 -3.97
C GLY A 100 -6.80 10.79 -2.62
N LYS A 101 -5.46 10.92 -2.62
CA LYS A 101 -4.62 10.92 -1.42
C LYS A 101 -3.48 11.93 -1.59
N LYS A 102 -3.56 13.04 -0.85
CA LYS A 102 -2.54 14.09 -0.84
C LYS A 102 -1.29 13.63 -0.09
N GLY A 103 -0.12 14.11 -0.52
CA GLY A 103 1.16 13.85 0.14
C GLY A 103 1.66 12.40 0.03
N TRP A 104 0.96 11.53 -0.70
CA TRP A 104 1.33 10.13 -0.85
C TRP A 104 2.07 9.88 -2.16
N LYS A 105 3.24 9.26 -2.08
CA LYS A 105 4.05 8.94 -3.26
C LYS A 105 3.27 8.03 -4.23
N GLY A 106 3.24 8.43 -5.49
CA GLY A 106 2.48 7.75 -6.54
C GLY A 106 1.14 8.41 -6.86
N TRP A 107 0.68 9.37 -6.05
CA TRP A 107 -0.46 10.25 -6.33
C TRP A 107 0.04 11.68 -6.59
N CYS A 108 -0.84 12.54 -7.12
CA CYS A 108 -0.49 13.90 -7.47
C CYS A 108 -0.24 14.78 -6.22
N PHE A 109 0.93 15.43 -6.16
CA PHE A 109 1.33 16.33 -5.07
C PHE A 109 0.80 17.77 -5.20
N HIS A 110 -0.09 18.06 -6.15
CA HIS A 110 -0.72 19.38 -6.23
C HIS A 110 -1.55 19.65 -4.95
N PRO A 111 -1.45 20.83 -4.29
CA PRO A 111 -2.10 21.09 -2.99
C PRO A 111 -3.62 20.88 -2.98
N GLU A 112 -4.25 21.11 -4.13
CA GLU A 112 -5.69 20.94 -4.35
C GLU A 112 -6.06 19.66 -5.13
N CYS A 113 -5.09 18.77 -5.39
CA CYS A 113 -5.32 17.47 -6.02
C CYS A 113 -5.03 16.34 -5.03
N GLY A 114 -4.41 15.26 -5.50
CA GLY A 114 -4.25 14.01 -4.78
C GLY A 114 -4.69 12.82 -5.62
N HIS A 115 -5.10 13.00 -6.88
CA HIS A 115 -5.58 11.89 -7.70
C HIS A 115 -4.46 11.07 -8.33
N ALA A 116 -4.79 9.82 -8.64
CA ALA A 116 -3.86 8.85 -9.19
C ALA A 116 -3.41 9.22 -10.62
N PRO A 117 -2.24 8.76 -11.09
CA PRO A 117 -1.67 9.15 -12.38
C PRO A 117 -2.57 8.82 -13.58
N PHE A 118 -3.40 7.79 -13.47
CA PHE A 118 -4.34 7.39 -14.54
C PHE A 118 -5.50 8.38 -14.73
N THR A 119 -5.76 9.26 -13.74
CA THR A 119 -6.75 10.33 -13.86
C THR A 119 -6.23 11.56 -14.59
N HIS A 120 -4.94 11.58 -14.94
CA HIS A 120 -4.31 12.68 -15.65
C HIS A 120 -4.16 12.39 -17.14
N SER A 121 -4.36 13.42 -17.96
CA SER A 121 -4.14 13.32 -19.40
C SER A 121 -2.69 12.98 -19.73
N MET A 122 -2.48 12.44 -20.92
CA MET A 122 -1.14 12.30 -21.49
C MET A 122 -0.69 13.66 -22.03
N ALA A 123 0.50 14.11 -21.61
CA ALA A 123 1.15 15.33 -22.09
C ALA A 123 2.60 15.00 -22.49
N GLY A 124 2.77 14.49 -23.72
CA GLY A 124 4.03 13.94 -24.20
C GLY A 124 4.51 12.77 -23.34
N ASN A 125 5.75 12.85 -22.86
CA ASN A 125 6.35 11.84 -21.97
C ASN A 125 5.95 12.03 -20.48
N SER A 126 5.04 12.95 -20.19
CA SER A 126 4.59 13.29 -18.84
C SER A 126 3.07 13.23 -18.72
N ARG A 127 2.57 13.38 -17.49
CA ARG A 127 1.14 13.46 -17.20
C ARG A 127 0.72 14.94 -17.09
N GLY A 128 -0.33 15.31 -17.82
CA GLY A 128 -0.89 16.65 -17.90
C GLY A 128 -1.94 16.92 -16.82
N ALA A 129 -2.96 17.69 -17.18
CA ALA A 129 -4.04 18.09 -16.28
C ALA A 129 -4.85 16.90 -15.76
N CYS A 130 -5.35 17.02 -14.54
CA CYS A 130 -6.32 16.06 -14.00
C CYS A 130 -7.61 16.15 -14.82
N GLN A 131 -8.19 15.01 -15.16
CA GLN A 131 -9.39 14.90 -15.99
C GLN A 131 -10.68 14.78 -15.16
N ILE A 132 -10.57 14.84 -13.83
CA ILE A 132 -11.75 14.94 -12.96
C ILE A 132 -12.31 16.36 -13.09
N PRO A 133 -13.56 16.55 -13.55
CA PRO A 133 -14.10 17.86 -13.92
C PRO A 133 -14.04 18.94 -12.83
N THR A 134 -14.06 18.53 -11.56
CA THR A 134 -14.04 19.41 -10.39
C THR A 134 -12.63 19.71 -9.87
N CYS A 135 -11.58 19.12 -10.46
CA CYS A 135 -10.22 19.26 -9.98
C CYS A 135 -9.48 20.40 -10.72
N PRO A 136 -8.89 21.38 -10.01
CA PRO A 136 -8.18 22.51 -10.64
C PRO A 136 -6.76 22.17 -11.10
N CYS A 137 -6.36 20.89 -11.00
CA CYS A 137 -4.98 20.49 -11.20
C CYS A 137 -4.57 20.52 -12.68
N ASP A 138 -3.67 21.44 -13.01
CA ASP A 138 -3.15 21.71 -14.36
C ASP A 138 -2.09 20.71 -14.83
N LYS A 139 -1.36 20.09 -13.89
CA LYS A 139 -0.27 19.16 -14.18
C LYS A 139 -0.06 18.19 -13.04
N PHE A 140 0.17 16.92 -13.39
CA PHE A 140 0.58 15.91 -12.40
C PHE A 140 1.95 16.24 -11.79
N ARG A 141 2.05 16.17 -10.47
CA ARG A 141 3.29 16.39 -9.69
C ARG A 141 3.65 15.09 -8.99
N ALA A 142 4.80 14.51 -9.32
CA ALA A 142 5.18 13.16 -8.86
C ALA A 142 5.87 13.13 -7.47
N SER A 143 6.27 14.29 -6.97
CA SER A 143 6.90 14.55 -5.67
C SER A 143 7.13 16.05 -5.54
#